data_AF-A0A383AZK9-F1
#
_entry.id   AF-A0A383AZK9-F1
#
_cell.length_a   1.000
_cell.length_b   1.000
_cell.length_c   1.000
_cell.angle_alpha   90.00
_cell.angle_beta   90.00
_cell.angle_gamma   90.00
#
_symmetry.space_group_name_H-M   'P 1'
#
loop_
_entity.id
_entity.type
_entity.pdbx_description
1 polymer ?
#
loop_
_entity_poly.entity_id
_entity_poly.type
_entity_poly.pdbx_seq_one_letter_code
_entity_poly.pdbx_strand_id
1 'polypeptide(L)'
;MDDADSHLWFGWHAGDAADLAAYLERVPRAGRFVSAFGAQSVPAGSEAVDGTRWPYVDWERLAGDFGAHAEVLARRFPPSDYPDAEAWAEATRSNQAQLLRTQIELLRRLKYRPSGGFALDRLLDGAPAVSGAVFDHLRCPKPARAAVAGACAATVVVAWPPPSLHGGRGERQTWVSVVHDGREPLDPARVTAELVVAGVTRRWAWEGRVEADSVIDVGGITWPVG
;
A
#
# COMPACT_ATOMS: atom_id res chain seq x y z
N MET A 1 -10.49 -28.81 8.06
CA MET A 1 -9.37 -28.19 8.80
C MET A 1 -9.05 -26.97 7.98
N ASP A 2 -9.73 -25.87 8.29
CA ASP A 2 -9.84 -24.72 7.38
C ASP A 2 -8.66 -23.77 7.62
N ASP A 3 -7.65 -23.91 6.77
CA ASP A 3 -6.46 -23.07 6.63
C ASP A 3 -6.90 -21.70 6.05
N ALA A 4 -7.55 -20.88 6.89
CA ALA A 4 -8.29 -19.69 6.46
C ALA A 4 -7.45 -18.40 6.48
N ASP A 5 -6.17 -18.48 6.86
CA ASP A 5 -5.28 -17.34 6.97
C ASP A 5 -4.17 -17.39 5.91
N SER A 6 -3.97 -16.29 5.19
CA SER A 6 -3.02 -16.21 4.07
C SER A 6 -1.96 -15.15 4.29
N HIS A 7 -0.71 -15.51 4.02
CA HIS A 7 0.44 -14.59 3.98
C HIS A 7 0.70 -14.18 2.53
N LEU A 8 0.38 -12.93 2.20
CA LEU A 8 0.38 -12.45 0.81
C LEU A 8 1.41 -11.33 0.62
N TRP A 9 2.47 -11.63 -0.11
CA TRP A 9 3.65 -10.75 -0.24
C TRP A 9 3.76 -10.05 -1.61
N PHE A 10 2.63 -9.68 -2.19
CA PHE A 10 2.56 -8.94 -3.46
C PHE A 10 3.19 -7.56 -3.31
N GLY A 11 4.01 -7.14 -4.27
CA GLY A 11 4.77 -5.88 -4.18
C GLY A 11 6.04 -5.96 -3.32
N TRP A 12 6.31 -7.10 -2.67
CA TRP A 12 7.57 -7.35 -1.97
C TRP A 12 8.36 -8.50 -2.59
N HIS A 13 7.93 -9.74 -2.39
CA HIS A 13 8.65 -10.90 -2.93
C HIS A 13 8.39 -11.10 -4.43
N ALA A 14 7.19 -10.76 -4.91
CA ALA A 14 6.80 -10.89 -6.31
C ALA A 14 5.80 -9.82 -6.72
N GLY A 15 5.77 -9.49 -8.01
CA GLY A 15 4.79 -8.60 -8.63
C GLY A 15 4.70 -7.21 -7.99
N ASP A 16 3.58 -6.56 -8.27
CA ASP A 16 3.20 -5.26 -7.73
C ASP A 16 2.12 -5.39 -6.66
N ALA A 17 1.95 -4.35 -5.84
CA ALA A 17 0.97 -4.36 -4.75
C ALA A 17 -0.47 -4.65 -5.25
N ALA A 18 -0.80 -4.16 -6.45
CA ALA A 18 -2.11 -4.30 -7.06
C ALA A 18 -2.39 -5.69 -7.65
N ASP A 19 -1.36 -6.52 -7.87
CA ASP A 19 -1.52 -7.90 -8.38
C ASP A 19 -2.33 -8.79 -7.42
N LEU A 20 -2.42 -8.37 -6.15
CA LEU A 20 -3.31 -8.99 -5.16
C LEU A 20 -4.75 -9.08 -5.68
N ALA A 21 -5.26 -8.11 -6.44
CA ALA A 21 -6.64 -8.14 -6.94
C ALA A 21 -6.88 -9.33 -7.88
N ALA A 22 -6.04 -9.49 -8.91
CA ALA A 22 -6.15 -10.60 -9.85
C ALA A 22 -5.96 -11.96 -9.16
N TYR A 23 -5.11 -12.02 -8.14
CA TYR A 23 -4.96 -13.22 -7.33
C TYR A 23 -6.23 -13.55 -6.54
N LEU A 24 -6.85 -12.58 -5.88
CA LEU A 24 -8.07 -12.77 -5.09
C LEU A 24 -9.29 -13.07 -5.95
N GLU A 25 -9.36 -12.59 -7.18
CA GLU A 25 -10.39 -13.01 -8.14
C GLU A 25 -10.28 -14.51 -8.46
N ARG A 26 -9.05 -15.01 -8.65
CA ARG A 26 -8.80 -16.43 -8.96
C ARG A 26 -8.87 -17.34 -7.74
N VAL A 27 -8.49 -16.84 -6.56
CA VAL A 27 -8.45 -17.60 -5.30
C VAL A 27 -9.16 -16.82 -4.17
N PRO A 28 -10.50 -16.65 -4.22
CA PRO A 28 -11.21 -15.81 -3.25
C PRO A 28 -11.02 -16.23 -1.79
N ARG A 29 -10.85 -17.53 -1.52
CA ARG A 29 -10.63 -18.04 -0.16
C ARG A 29 -9.39 -17.44 0.51
N ALA A 30 -8.35 -17.09 -0.24
CA ALA A 30 -7.12 -16.51 0.29
C ALA A 30 -7.32 -15.06 0.77
N GLY A 31 -8.41 -14.41 0.36
CA GLY A 31 -8.77 -13.07 0.81
C GLY A 31 -9.64 -13.04 2.06
N ARG A 32 -10.15 -14.18 2.55
CA ARG A 32 -11.09 -14.23 3.69
C ARG A 32 -10.50 -13.59 4.94
N PHE A 33 -9.25 -13.92 5.24
CA PHE A 33 -8.46 -13.22 6.24
C PHE A 33 -6.99 -13.23 5.81
N VAL A 34 -6.43 -12.06 5.51
CA VAL A 34 -5.01 -11.93 5.17
C VAL A 34 -4.24 -11.66 6.46
N SER A 35 -3.59 -12.69 7.01
CA SER A 35 -2.93 -12.61 8.33
C SER A 35 -1.55 -11.96 8.31
N ALA A 36 -0.91 -11.87 7.14
CA ALA A 36 0.34 -11.12 6.98
C ALA A 36 0.51 -10.59 5.55
N PHE A 37 0.92 -9.32 5.46
CA PHE A 37 1.37 -8.67 4.23
C PHE A 37 2.20 -7.43 4.58
N GLY A 38 2.98 -6.95 3.63
CA GLY A 38 3.81 -5.75 3.79
C GLY A 38 5.09 -5.80 2.96
N ALA A 39 5.95 -4.81 3.19
CA ALA A 39 7.31 -4.74 2.66
C ALA A 39 8.24 -4.19 3.73
N GLN A 40 9.52 -4.56 3.67
CA GLN A 40 10.50 -3.95 4.56
C GLN A 40 10.86 -2.54 4.09
N SER A 41 11.30 -1.72 5.04
CA SER A 41 11.86 -0.40 4.77
C SER A 41 12.94 -0.04 5.77
N VAL A 42 13.90 0.77 5.33
CA VAL A 42 15.00 1.28 6.14
C VAL A 42 14.49 2.44 7.00
N PRO A 43 14.59 2.36 8.35
CA PRO A 43 14.22 3.47 9.23
C PRO A 43 15.00 4.75 8.93
N ALA A 44 14.41 5.91 9.17
CA ALA A 44 15.10 7.19 9.02
C ALA A 44 16.27 7.28 10.02
N GLY A 45 17.42 7.78 9.58
CA GLY A 45 18.62 7.87 10.42
C GLY A 45 19.19 6.52 10.87
N SER A 46 18.81 5.42 10.22
CA SER A 46 19.31 4.09 10.55
C SER A 46 20.81 3.97 10.25
N GLU A 47 21.57 3.45 11.21
CA GLU A 47 22.99 3.06 11.05
C GLU A 47 23.20 1.83 10.14
N ALA A 48 22.11 1.26 9.64
CA ALA A 48 22.12 0.15 8.69
C ALA A 48 22.79 0.52 7.37
N VAL A 49 22.84 1.81 7.01
CA VAL A 49 23.48 2.32 5.80
C VAL A 49 24.53 3.37 6.14
N ASP A 50 25.76 3.15 5.69
CA ASP A 50 26.83 4.15 5.78
C ASP A 50 26.80 5.06 4.56
N GLY A 51 26.24 6.27 4.73
CA GLY A 51 26.13 7.26 3.66
C GLY A 51 27.48 7.75 3.11
N THR A 52 28.59 7.60 3.86
CA THR A 52 29.92 8.03 3.39
C THR A 52 30.50 7.12 2.32
N ARG A 53 29.95 5.91 2.17
CA ARG A 53 30.37 4.90 1.19
C ARG A 53 29.40 4.77 0.02
N TRP A 54 28.40 5.64 -0.08
CA TRP A 54 27.37 5.56 -1.12
C TRP A 54 27.98 5.57 -2.54
N PRO A 55 27.50 4.74 -3.49
CA PRO A 55 26.36 3.81 -3.44
C PRO A 55 26.70 2.38 -2.97
N TYR A 56 27.83 2.15 -2.31
CA TYR A 56 28.17 0.83 -1.77
C TYR A 56 27.29 0.51 -0.55
N VAL A 57 26.54 -0.59 -0.64
CA VAL A 57 25.73 -1.15 0.46
C VAL A 57 26.33 -2.48 0.88
N ASP A 58 26.62 -2.61 2.18
CA ASP A 58 27.05 -3.87 2.79
C ASP A 58 25.82 -4.77 3.02
N TRP A 59 25.46 -5.52 1.98
CA TRP A 59 24.27 -6.38 1.98
C TRP A 59 24.34 -7.51 3.01
N GLU A 60 25.54 -8.04 3.29
CA GLU A 60 25.74 -9.10 4.26
C GLU A 60 25.46 -8.57 5.67
N ARG A 61 26.02 -7.41 6.01
CA ARG A 61 25.71 -6.73 7.27
C ARG A 61 24.22 -6.38 7.37
N LEU A 62 23.62 -5.88 6.30
CA LEU A 62 22.21 -5.51 6.29
C LEU A 62 21.29 -6.72 6.60
N ALA A 63 21.61 -7.88 6.02
CA ALA A 63 20.88 -9.12 6.27
C ALA A 63 21.16 -9.70 7.66
N GLY A 64 22.43 -9.76 8.07
CA GLY A 64 22.87 -10.38 9.31
C GLY A 64 22.49 -9.58 10.56
N ASP A 65 22.80 -8.28 10.58
CA ASP A 65 22.64 -7.44 11.77
C ASP A 65 21.23 -6.84 11.87
N PHE A 66 20.60 -6.54 10.73
CA PHE A 66 19.32 -5.82 10.68
C PHE A 66 18.15 -6.65 10.14
N GLY A 67 18.37 -7.90 9.75
CA GLY A 67 17.33 -8.81 9.27
C GLY A 67 16.75 -8.45 7.90
N ALA A 68 17.49 -7.68 7.09
CA ALA A 68 17.01 -7.24 5.80
C ALA A 68 16.91 -8.39 4.79
N HIS A 69 15.87 -8.36 3.96
CA HIS A 69 15.76 -9.20 2.77
C HIS A 69 16.64 -8.59 1.67
N ALA A 70 17.96 -8.72 1.81
CA ALA A 70 18.96 -8.01 0.99
C ALA A 70 18.76 -8.20 -0.52
N GLU A 71 18.47 -9.42 -0.98
CA GLU A 71 18.21 -9.68 -2.41
C GLU A 71 16.96 -8.95 -2.94
N VAL A 72 15.92 -8.81 -2.11
CA VAL A 72 14.70 -8.08 -2.49
C VAL A 72 14.99 -6.59 -2.58
N LEU A 73 15.71 -6.04 -1.61
CA LEU A 73 16.13 -4.64 -1.60
C LEU A 73 17.03 -4.32 -2.79
N ALA A 74 18.07 -5.12 -3.05
CA ALA A 74 18.99 -4.92 -4.17
C ALA A 74 18.27 -4.96 -5.53
N ARG A 75 17.26 -5.85 -5.68
CA ARG A 75 16.47 -5.96 -6.92
C ARG A 75 15.48 -4.81 -7.11
N ARG A 76 14.78 -4.40 -6.05
CA ARG A 76 13.71 -3.39 -6.14
C ARG A 76 14.22 -1.95 -6.03
N PHE A 77 15.32 -1.75 -5.33
CA PHE A 77 15.93 -0.45 -5.08
C PHE A 77 17.44 -0.56 -5.34
N PRO A 78 17.89 -0.67 -6.61
CA PRO A 78 19.31 -0.67 -6.90
C PRO A 78 19.94 0.64 -6.38
N PRO A 79 20.97 0.59 -5.50
CA PRO A 79 21.55 1.80 -4.92
C PRO A 79 22.05 2.82 -5.96
N SER A 80 22.48 2.35 -7.13
CA SER A 80 22.91 3.20 -8.25
C SER A 80 21.84 4.15 -8.78
N ASP A 81 20.56 3.85 -8.52
CA ASP A 81 19.43 4.62 -9.05
C ASP A 81 19.10 5.83 -8.16
N TYR A 82 19.80 6.01 -7.04
CA TYR A 82 19.54 7.05 -6.06
C TYR A 82 20.78 7.91 -5.79
N PRO A 83 20.58 9.23 -5.59
CA PRO A 83 21.69 10.17 -5.43
C PRO A 83 22.47 9.96 -4.14
N ASP A 84 21.81 9.48 -3.08
CA ASP A 84 22.40 9.26 -1.76
C ASP A 84 21.63 8.18 -0.97
N ALA A 85 22.20 7.80 0.18
CA ALA A 85 21.65 6.78 1.07
C ALA A 85 20.27 7.13 1.65
N GLU A 86 20.00 8.42 1.89
CA GLU A 86 18.74 8.85 2.47
C GLU A 86 17.63 8.83 1.42
N ALA A 87 17.92 9.24 0.19
CA ALA A 87 17.00 9.10 -0.94
C ALA A 87 16.64 7.63 -1.21
N TRP A 88 17.61 6.72 -1.09
CA TRP A 88 17.36 5.28 -1.16
C TRP A 88 16.48 4.79 0.00
N ALA A 89 16.83 5.14 1.24
CA ALA A 89 16.06 4.77 2.42
C ALA A 89 14.61 5.30 2.35
N GLU A 90 14.43 6.55 1.93
CA GLU A 90 13.12 7.15 1.69
C GLU A 90 12.34 6.42 0.62
N ALA A 91 12.97 6.00 -0.48
CA ALA A 91 12.32 5.19 -1.50
C ALA A 91 11.77 3.87 -0.94
N THR A 92 12.52 3.18 -0.05
CA THR A 92 12.02 1.97 0.60
C THR A 92 10.82 2.24 1.52
N ARG A 93 10.83 3.36 2.26
CA ARG A 93 9.72 3.77 3.14
C ARG A 93 8.48 4.20 2.37
N SER A 94 8.67 4.96 1.29
CA SER A 94 7.61 5.36 0.37
C SER A 94 6.97 4.15 -0.29
N ASN A 95 7.76 3.16 -0.74
CA ASN A 95 7.22 1.91 -1.27
C ASN A 95 6.42 1.12 -0.23
N GLN A 96 6.94 0.97 1.00
CA GLN A 96 6.20 0.30 2.08
C GLN A 96 4.84 0.98 2.33
N ALA A 97 4.82 2.32 2.39
CA ALA A 97 3.59 3.09 2.60
C ALA A 97 2.59 2.91 1.45
N GLN A 98 3.05 2.98 0.20
CA GLN A 98 2.20 2.80 -0.97
C GLN A 98 1.64 1.38 -1.08
N LEU A 99 2.47 0.36 -0.82
CA LEU A 99 2.04 -1.04 -0.85
C LEU A 99 0.96 -1.31 0.20
N LEU A 100 1.21 -0.92 1.45
CA LEU A 100 0.26 -1.13 2.53
C LEU A 100 -1.05 -0.40 2.28
N ARG A 101 -1.00 0.86 1.84
CA ARG A 101 -2.19 1.61 1.44
C ARG A 101 -2.97 0.88 0.36
N THR A 102 -2.31 0.50 -0.73
CA THR A 102 -2.92 -0.16 -1.89
C THR A 102 -3.63 -1.45 -1.50
N GLN A 103 -2.96 -2.30 -0.70
CA GLN A 103 -3.53 -3.59 -0.30
C GLN A 103 -4.63 -3.44 0.74
N ILE A 104 -4.50 -2.53 1.70
CA ILE A 104 -5.56 -2.24 2.68
C ILE A 104 -6.81 -1.69 1.95
N GLU A 105 -6.64 -0.72 1.06
CA GLU A 105 -7.76 -0.16 0.29
C GLU A 105 -8.47 -1.23 -0.55
N LEU A 106 -7.72 -2.13 -1.21
CA LEU A 106 -8.29 -3.28 -1.93
C LEU A 106 -9.06 -4.22 -0.99
N LEU A 107 -8.43 -4.66 0.10
CA LEU A 107 -9.03 -5.62 1.04
C LEU A 107 -10.28 -5.04 1.70
N ARG A 108 -10.31 -3.74 1.97
CA ARG A 108 -11.49 -3.02 2.47
C ARG A 108 -12.56 -2.84 1.39
N ARG A 109 -12.19 -2.58 0.14
CA ARG A 109 -13.15 -2.55 -0.98
C ARG A 109 -13.82 -3.92 -1.19
N LEU A 110 -13.09 -5.00 -0.94
CA LEU A 110 -13.59 -6.38 -1.02
C LEU A 110 -14.26 -6.87 0.27
N LYS A 111 -14.61 -5.95 1.20
CA LYS A 111 -15.25 -6.29 2.46
C LYS A 111 -16.49 -7.17 2.25
N TYR A 112 -16.54 -8.27 3.00
CA TYR A 112 -17.51 -9.36 2.92
C TYR A 112 -17.59 -10.07 1.55
N ARG A 113 -16.68 -9.78 0.61
CA ARG A 113 -16.63 -10.33 -0.76
C ARG A 113 -15.21 -10.39 -1.36
N PRO A 114 -14.33 -11.29 -0.90
CA PRO A 114 -14.48 -12.26 0.18
C PRO A 114 -13.89 -11.78 1.52
N SER A 115 -13.38 -10.55 1.57
CA SER A 115 -12.50 -10.07 2.65
C SER A 115 -13.25 -9.85 3.96
N GLY A 116 -12.87 -10.60 4.99
CA GLY A 116 -13.38 -10.44 6.35
C GLY A 116 -12.48 -9.61 7.26
N GLY A 117 -11.22 -9.39 6.85
CA GLY A 117 -10.25 -8.64 7.64
C GLY A 117 -8.81 -8.92 7.22
N PHE A 118 -7.89 -8.22 7.88
CA PHE A 118 -6.47 -8.32 7.60
C PHE A 118 -5.61 -7.96 8.82
N ALA A 119 -4.38 -8.46 8.82
CA ALA A 119 -3.30 -8.06 9.72
C ALA A 119 -2.04 -7.78 8.90
N LEU A 120 -1.40 -6.64 9.16
CA LEU A 120 -0.06 -6.35 8.66
C LEU A 120 0.95 -7.23 9.38
N ASP A 121 2.04 -7.58 8.69
CA ASP A 121 3.10 -8.45 9.20
C ASP A 121 3.66 -8.00 10.56
N ARG A 122 3.91 -6.69 10.73
CA ARG A 122 4.55 -6.16 11.93
C ARG A 122 4.10 -4.74 12.23
N LEU A 123 3.75 -4.48 13.49
CA LEU A 123 3.46 -3.13 13.98
C LEU A 123 4.74 -2.39 14.39
N LEU A 124 5.63 -3.07 15.11
CA LEU A 124 6.78 -2.47 15.78
C LEU A 124 7.99 -3.40 15.82
N ASP A 125 9.19 -2.82 15.82
CA ASP A 125 10.43 -3.56 16.08
C ASP A 125 10.84 -3.49 17.56
N GLY A 126 11.52 -4.54 18.03
CA GLY A 126 12.10 -4.61 19.37
C GLY A 126 13.59 -4.26 19.44
N ALA A 127 14.24 -4.14 18.28
CA ALA A 127 15.67 -3.85 18.12
C ALA A 127 15.89 -3.16 16.76
N PRO A 128 17.04 -2.50 16.52
CA PRO A 128 17.38 -1.95 15.20
C PRO A 128 17.14 -2.98 14.10
N ALA A 129 16.32 -2.64 13.10
CA ALA A 129 15.95 -3.57 12.05
C ALA A 129 15.54 -2.86 10.76
N VAL A 130 15.80 -3.53 9.63
CA VAL A 130 15.17 -3.24 8.34
C VAL A 130 14.03 -4.23 8.18
N SER A 131 12.82 -3.79 8.50
CA SER A 131 11.67 -4.67 8.72
C SER A 131 10.38 -4.13 8.11
N GLY A 132 9.34 -4.96 8.13
CA GLY A 132 7.96 -4.60 7.79
C GLY A 132 7.24 -3.72 8.82
N ALA A 133 7.86 -3.39 9.96
CA ALA A 133 7.24 -2.58 11.00
C ALA A 133 6.92 -1.17 10.52
N VAL A 134 5.81 -0.62 11.02
CA VAL A 134 5.41 0.78 10.79
C VAL A 134 5.95 1.74 11.86
N PHE A 135 6.42 1.20 12.99
CA PHE A 135 7.24 1.88 13.98
C PHE A 135 8.58 1.19 14.10
N ASP A 136 9.67 1.94 14.15
CA ASP A 136 10.96 1.36 14.47
C ASP A 136 11.09 1.02 15.97
N HIS A 137 12.27 0.53 16.35
CA HIS A 137 12.60 0.16 17.72
C HIS A 137 12.60 1.31 18.72
N LEU A 138 12.75 2.56 18.26
CA LEU A 138 12.66 3.77 19.08
C LEU A 138 11.24 4.34 19.12
N ARG A 139 10.26 3.63 18.53
CA ARG A 139 8.87 4.07 18.37
C ARG A 139 8.72 5.28 17.45
N CYS A 140 9.73 5.58 16.63
CA CYS A 140 9.59 6.59 15.60
C CYS A 140 8.71 6.02 14.47
N PRO A 141 7.65 6.75 14.06
CA PRO A 141 6.76 6.29 13.01
C PRO A 141 7.45 6.38 11.64
N LYS A 142 7.32 5.31 10.84
CA LYS A 142 7.60 5.36 9.41
C LYS A 142 6.41 6.01 8.66
N PRO A 143 6.60 6.53 7.43
CA PRO A 143 5.49 7.02 6.59
C PRO A 143 4.34 6.01 6.46
N ALA A 144 4.66 4.72 6.45
CA ALA A 144 3.71 3.62 6.45
C ALA A 144 2.69 3.67 7.60
N ARG A 145 3.05 4.19 8.78
CA ARG A 145 2.11 4.37 9.90
C ARG A 145 0.95 5.28 9.52
N ALA A 146 1.26 6.40 8.86
CA ALA A 146 0.24 7.36 8.43
C ALA A 146 -0.61 6.78 7.30
N ALA A 147 0.02 6.08 6.35
CA ALA A 147 -0.67 5.40 5.26
C ALA A 147 -1.65 4.33 5.76
N VAL A 148 -1.23 3.47 6.70
CA VAL A 148 -2.09 2.47 7.34
C VAL A 148 -3.23 3.13 8.10
N ALA A 149 -2.94 4.17 8.91
CA ALA A 149 -3.99 4.87 9.64
C ALA A 149 -5.03 5.52 8.72
N GLY A 150 -4.59 6.13 7.61
CA GLY A 150 -5.49 6.70 6.61
C GLY A 150 -6.31 5.64 5.88
N ALA A 151 -5.67 4.55 5.44
CA ALA A 151 -6.34 3.45 4.76
C ALA A 151 -7.28 2.66 5.68
N CYS A 152 -7.10 2.72 7.00
CA CYS A 152 -7.98 2.14 8.02
C CYS A 152 -8.96 3.15 8.64
N ALA A 153 -9.06 4.38 8.13
CA ALA A 153 -10.01 5.35 8.66
C ALA A 153 -11.46 4.85 8.54
N ALA A 154 -12.34 5.26 9.46
CA ALA A 154 -13.72 4.78 9.51
C ALA A 154 -14.46 4.92 8.17
N THR A 155 -14.18 6.00 7.42
CA THR A 155 -14.65 6.19 6.04
C THR A 155 -13.46 6.46 5.14
N VAL A 156 -13.36 5.75 4.02
CA VAL A 156 -12.36 6.02 2.97
C VAL A 156 -13.01 6.01 1.59
N VAL A 157 -12.49 6.86 0.70
CA VAL A 157 -12.82 6.83 -0.73
C VAL A 157 -11.67 6.16 -1.45
N VAL A 158 -11.96 5.07 -2.16
CA VAL A 158 -10.97 4.23 -2.83
C VAL A 158 -11.16 4.34 -4.34
N ALA A 159 -10.08 4.56 -5.08
CA ALA A 159 -10.06 4.49 -6.53
C ALA A 159 -9.35 3.19 -6.95
N TRP A 160 -10.08 2.28 -7.62
CA TRP A 160 -9.56 0.98 -8.05
C TRP A 160 -9.85 0.64 -9.53
N PRO A 161 -8.87 0.15 -10.32
CA PRO A 161 -7.45 0.03 -9.99
C PRO A 161 -6.81 1.38 -9.62
N PRO A 162 -5.71 1.39 -8.83
CA PRO A 162 -5.04 2.63 -8.48
C PRO A 162 -4.70 3.44 -9.74
N PRO A 163 -5.04 4.74 -9.79
CA PRO A 163 -4.73 5.57 -10.96
C PRO A 163 -3.24 5.53 -11.29
N SER A 164 -2.91 5.16 -12.53
CA SER A 164 -1.54 5.11 -13.03
C SER A 164 -1.44 5.80 -14.37
N LEU A 165 -0.38 6.59 -14.54
CA LEU A 165 0.01 7.18 -15.82
C LEU A 165 0.96 6.26 -16.62
N HIS A 166 1.35 5.13 -16.03
CA HIS A 166 2.23 4.16 -16.68
C HIS A 166 1.43 3.23 -17.61
N GLY A 167 2.15 2.61 -18.55
CA GLY A 167 1.57 1.83 -19.65
C GLY A 167 1.20 2.73 -20.82
N GLY A 168 1.50 2.30 -22.04
CA GLY A 168 1.44 3.13 -23.26
C GLY A 168 0.05 3.68 -23.65
N ARG A 169 -0.07 4.04 -24.94
CA ARG A 169 -1.26 4.73 -25.49
C ARG A 169 -2.56 3.98 -25.19
N GLY A 170 -3.63 4.72 -24.87
CA GLY A 170 -4.98 4.17 -24.71
C GLY A 170 -5.83 4.92 -23.70
N GLU A 171 -6.96 4.33 -23.34
CA GLU A 171 -7.82 4.82 -22.27
C GLU A 171 -7.54 4.04 -20.97
N ARG A 172 -7.67 4.71 -19.83
CA ARG A 172 -7.57 4.14 -18.49
C ARG A 172 -8.82 4.45 -17.72
N GLN A 173 -9.17 3.56 -16.80
CA GLN A 173 -10.34 3.68 -15.97
C GLN A 173 -10.02 3.29 -14.53
N THR A 174 -10.61 4.02 -13.59
CA THR A 174 -10.68 3.63 -12.18
C THR A 174 -12.12 3.78 -11.70
N TRP A 175 -12.55 2.87 -10.83
CA TRP A 175 -13.82 2.94 -10.14
C TRP A 175 -13.63 3.55 -8.77
N VAL A 176 -14.50 4.48 -8.41
CA VAL A 176 -14.53 5.13 -7.11
C VAL A 176 -15.54 4.41 -6.24
N SER A 177 -15.10 3.98 -5.07
CA SER A 177 -15.92 3.33 -4.05
C SER A 177 -15.80 4.09 -2.72
N VAL A 178 -16.86 4.08 -1.92
CA VAL A 178 -16.82 4.50 -0.52
C VAL A 178 -16.87 3.26 0.35
N VAL A 179 -15.89 3.10 1.22
CA VAL A 179 -15.92 2.12 2.31
C VAL A 179 -16.27 2.87 3.58
N HIS A 180 -17.30 2.42 4.29
CA HIS A 180 -17.73 3.00 5.55
C HIS A 180 -17.93 1.92 6.61
N ASP A 181 -17.09 1.93 7.65
CA ASP A 181 -17.15 1.00 8.80
C ASP A 181 -17.88 1.63 10.00
N GLY A 182 -18.51 2.79 9.82
CA GLY A 182 -19.32 3.43 10.86
C GLY A 182 -20.63 2.68 11.12
N ARG A 183 -21.16 2.86 12.33
CA ARG A 183 -22.42 2.25 12.78
C ARG A 183 -23.67 3.00 12.29
N GLU A 184 -23.51 4.25 11.90
CA GLU A 184 -24.58 5.11 11.41
C GLU A 184 -24.34 5.39 9.92
N PRO A 185 -25.39 5.44 9.08
CA PRO A 185 -25.25 5.78 7.67
C PRO A 185 -24.78 7.24 7.49
N LEU A 186 -24.10 7.50 6.38
CA LEU A 186 -23.80 8.85 5.92
C LEU A 186 -24.90 9.29 4.94
N ASP A 187 -25.74 10.23 5.36
CA ASP A 187 -26.88 10.70 4.58
C ASP A 187 -27.21 12.18 4.89
N PRO A 188 -26.99 13.13 3.95
CA PRO A 188 -26.41 12.92 2.62
C PRO A 188 -24.88 12.78 2.67
N ALA A 189 -24.33 11.99 1.75
CA ALA A 189 -22.90 11.92 1.46
C ALA A 189 -22.61 12.51 0.08
N ARG A 190 -21.52 13.27 -0.03
CA ARG A 190 -21.00 13.81 -1.30
C ARG A 190 -19.55 13.39 -1.49
N VAL A 191 -19.28 12.74 -2.62
CA VAL A 191 -17.93 12.36 -3.07
C VAL A 191 -17.56 13.21 -4.27
N THR A 192 -16.42 13.87 -4.22
CA THR A 192 -15.87 14.61 -5.36
C THR A 192 -14.55 14.00 -5.80
N ALA A 193 -14.25 14.13 -7.09
CA ALA A 193 -12.96 13.76 -7.63
C ALA A 193 -12.47 14.83 -8.61
N GLU A 194 -11.16 15.04 -8.60
CA GLU A 194 -10.47 15.92 -9.53
C GLU A 194 -9.33 15.14 -10.19
N LEU A 195 -9.30 15.14 -11.52
CA LEU A 195 -8.22 14.56 -12.31
C LEU A 195 -7.52 15.68 -13.08
N VAL A 196 -6.20 15.76 -12.91
CA VAL A 196 -5.33 16.71 -13.62
C VAL A 196 -4.35 15.94 -14.50
N VAL A 197 -4.47 16.08 -15.82
CA VAL A 197 -3.57 15.43 -16.80
C VAL A 197 -3.10 16.48 -17.79
N ALA A 198 -1.78 16.66 -17.93
CA ALA A 198 -1.17 17.64 -18.85
C ALA A 198 -1.79 19.05 -18.74
N GLY A 199 -2.12 19.51 -17.53
CA GLY A 199 -2.75 20.81 -17.27
C GLY A 199 -4.27 20.87 -17.51
N VAL A 200 -4.88 19.81 -18.05
CA VAL A 200 -6.34 19.70 -18.21
C VAL A 200 -6.95 19.14 -16.92
N THR A 201 -7.92 19.87 -16.36
CA THR A 201 -8.65 19.45 -15.16
C THR A 201 -10.04 18.96 -15.50
N ARG A 202 -10.40 17.77 -15.00
CA ARG A 202 -11.76 17.21 -15.06
C ARG A 202 -12.26 16.94 -13.65
N ARG A 203 -13.56 17.14 -13.42
CA ARG A 203 -14.18 17.02 -12.10
C ARG A 203 -15.44 16.16 -12.15
N TRP A 204 -15.65 15.41 -11.08
CA TRP A 204 -16.84 14.60 -10.85
C TRP A 204 -17.40 14.90 -9.46
N ALA A 205 -18.71 14.72 -9.32
CA ALA A 205 -19.39 14.75 -8.05
C ALA A 205 -20.49 13.67 -8.05
N TRP A 206 -20.52 12.89 -6.98
CA TRP A 206 -21.57 11.91 -6.71
C TRP A 206 -22.20 12.24 -5.36
N GLU A 207 -23.52 12.19 -5.31
CA GLU A 207 -24.30 12.45 -4.10
C GLU A 207 -25.22 11.26 -3.86
N GLY A 208 -25.45 10.94 -2.59
CA GLY A 208 -26.33 9.84 -2.20
C GLY A 208 -26.12 9.44 -0.75
N ARG A 209 -26.57 8.23 -0.43
CA ARG A 209 -26.47 7.66 0.91
C ARG A 209 -25.43 6.56 0.94
N VAL A 210 -24.65 6.48 2.01
CA VAL A 210 -23.75 5.37 2.31
C VAL A 210 -24.26 4.67 3.56
N GLU A 211 -24.63 3.40 3.46
CA GLU A 211 -25.12 2.67 4.62
C GLU A 211 -24.00 2.41 5.65
N ALA A 212 -24.40 2.19 6.90
CA ALA A 212 -23.51 1.71 7.94
C ALA A 212 -22.84 0.39 7.52
N ASP A 213 -21.58 0.20 7.94
CA ASP A 213 -20.80 -1.02 7.72
C ASP A 213 -20.73 -1.52 6.25
N SER A 214 -20.73 -0.61 5.27
CA SER A 214 -20.92 -0.94 3.85
C SER A 214 -19.77 -0.54 2.93
N VAL A 215 -19.79 -1.09 1.72
CA VAL A 215 -19.00 -0.64 0.58
C VAL A 215 -19.95 -0.35 -0.57
N ILE A 216 -19.85 0.84 -1.16
CA ILE A 216 -20.63 1.20 -2.35
C ILE A 216 -19.69 1.69 -3.46
N ASP A 217 -19.97 1.28 -4.70
CA ASP A 217 -19.36 1.88 -5.89
C ASP A 217 -20.18 3.12 -6.27
N VAL A 218 -19.53 4.29 -6.38
CA VAL A 218 -20.20 5.57 -6.68
C VAL A 218 -20.06 6.00 -8.13
N GLY A 219 -19.01 5.57 -8.84
CA GLY A 219 -18.86 5.87 -10.26
C GLY A 219 -17.48 5.56 -10.83
N GLY A 220 -17.32 5.75 -12.14
CA GLY A 220 -16.05 5.55 -12.84
C GLY A 220 -15.42 6.88 -13.26
N ILE A 221 -14.10 6.93 -13.25
CA ILE A 221 -13.29 8.00 -13.83
C ILE A 221 -12.47 7.39 -14.96
N THR A 222 -12.56 8.00 -16.14
CA THR A 222 -11.91 7.53 -17.36
C THR A 222 -11.05 8.64 -17.96
N TRP A 223 -9.82 8.31 -18.37
CA TRP A 223 -8.88 9.27 -18.94
C TRP A 223 -7.98 8.68 -20.02
N PRO A 224 -7.60 9.49 -21.03
CA PRO A 224 -6.62 9.07 -22.02
C PRO A 224 -5.21 9.06 -21.42
N VAL A 225 -4.39 8.14 -21.91
CA VAL A 225 -2.95 8.08 -21.69
C VAL A 225 -2.31 8.05 -23.08
N GLY A 226 -1.46 9.04 -23.41
CA GLY A 226 -0.71 9.10 -24.68
C GLY A 226 -0.81 10.40 -25.45
#